data_AF-A0A956FI28-F1
#
_entry.id   AF-A0A956FI28-F1
#
_cell.length_a   1.000
_cell.length_b   1.000
_cell.length_c   1.000
_cell.angle_alpha   90.00
_cell.angle_beta   90.00
_cell.angle_gamma   90.00
#
_symmetry.space_group_name_H-M   'P 1'
#
loop_
_entity.id
_entity.type
_entity.pdbx_description
1 polymer ?
#
loop_
_entity_poly.entity_id
_entity_poly.type
_entity_poly.pdbx_seq_one_letter_code
_entity_poly.pdbx_strand_id
1 'polypeptide(L)'
;MDTPATPATPIGERIEELLGTLDKTPSWLASTVGVPRSTVHRILKGQRQPTAQTLAEFAMALGMQLEHLVVGTDAAARVSEAANLVSRDLHEQVVSKMIEFESQLVNAQDRTRRAEDEAARERECRIAAQKDLGERERELRTVRREKDAAQRDIQRHLQEVKIYKDHLARATAEIARLRTEVSELGAAIDDSHKTGRIAMILAGAAATASVMSFLRTTDED
;
A
#
# COMPACT_ATOMS: atom_id res chain seq x y z
N MET A 1 64.45 57.23 -14.95
CA MET A 1 63.39 57.65 -15.88
C MET A 1 62.10 57.55 -15.09
N ASP A 2 61.66 58.68 -14.52
CA ASP A 2 60.40 58.75 -13.78
C ASP A 2 59.26 58.63 -14.78
N THR A 3 58.61 57.47 -14.80
CA THR A 3 57.33 57.30 -15.48
C THR A 3 56.30 58.09 -14.65
N PRO A 4 55.64 59.11 -15.20
CA PRO A 4 54.62 59.84 -14.45
C PRO A 4 53.51 58.86 -14.06
N ALA A 5 53.21 58.79 -12.77
CA ALA A 5 52.13 57.97 -12.24
C ALA A 5 50.80 58.42 -12.87
N THR A 6 50.30 57.64 -13.83
CA THR A 6 48.95 57.80 -14.38
C THR A 6 47.97 57.80 -13.20
N PRO A 7 47.08 58.80 -13.08
CA PRO A 7 46.12 58.82 -11.98
C PRO A 7 45.28 57.54 -12.02
N ALA A 8 45.35 56.75 -10.96
CA ALA A 8 44.60 55.51 -10.84
C ALA A 8 43.11 55.80 -11.02
N THR A 9 42.49 55.24 -12.06
CA THR A 9 41.04 55.39 -12.30
C THR A 9 40.29 54.86 -11.08
N PRO A 10 39.33 55.61 -10.52
CA PRO A 10 38.51 55.13 -9.42
C PRO A 10 37.77 53.84 -9.79
N ILE A 11 37.69 52.90 -8.85
CA ILE A 11 37.03 51.60 -9.08
C ILE A 11 35.58 51.73 -9.54
N GLY A 12 34.88 52.79 -9.09
CA GLY A 12 33.50 53.08 -9.46
C GLY A 12 33.33 53.39 -10.96
N GLU A 13 34.22 54.21 -11.52
CA GLU A 13 34.20 54.58 -12.95
C GLU A 13 34.48 53.36 -13.83
N ARG A 14 35.40 52.49 -13.41
CA ARG A 14 35.72 51.25 -14.12
C ARG A 14 34.55 50.27 -14.15
N ILE A 15 33.86 50.10 -13.02
CA ILE A 15 32.65 49.25 -12.97
C ILE A 15 31.57 49.84 -13.89
N GLU A 16 31.41 51.17 -13.92
CA GLU A 16 30.44 51.84 -14.79
C GLU A 16 30.76 51.63 -16.28
N GLU A 17 32.03 51.70 -16.67
CA GLU A 17 32.50 51.40 -18.03
C GLU A 17 32.27 49.94 -18.44
N LEU A 18 32.57 48.99 -17.54
CA LEU A 18 32.34 47.56 -17.76
C LEU A 18 30.84 47.23 -17.89
N LEU A 19 29.99 47.86 -17.08
CA LEU A 19 28.54 47.73 -17.19
C LEU A 19 28.04 48.27 -18.53
N GLY A 20 28.58 49.41 -18.99
CA GLY A 20 28.28 49.97 -20.31
C GLY A 20 28.66 49.02 -21.46
N THR A 21 29.83 48.39 -21.36
CA THR A 21 30.32 47.42 -22.37
C THR A 21 29.44 46.17 -22.44
N LEU A 22 28.89 45.73 -21.30
CA LEU A 22 28.03 44.55 -21.20
C LEU A 22 26.53 44.85 -21.40
N ASP A 23 26.17 46.10 -21.70
CA ASP A 23 24.79 46.60 -21.79
C ASP A 23 23.96 46.24 -20.52
N LYS A 24 24.58 46.43 -19.35
CA LYS A 24 23.98 46.17 -18.03
C LYS A 24 23.81 47.45 -17.24
N THR A 25 22.86 47.43 -16.31
CA THR A 25 22.58 48.57 -15.45
C THR A 25 23.14 48.37 -14.04
N PRO A 26 23.41 49.45 -13.29
CA PRO A 26 23.75 49.36 -11.87
C PRO A 26 22.68 48.64 -11.03
N SER A 27 21.41 48.74 -11.44
CA SER A 27 20.30 48.04 -10.78
C SER A 27 20.35 46.53 -10.98
N TRP A 28 20.86 46.08 -12.13
CA TRP A 28 21.09 44.66 -12.42
C TRP A 28 22.21 44.12 -11.54
N LEU A 29 23.34 44.82 -11.44
CA LEU A 29 24.46 44.40 -10.59
C LEU A 29 24.03 44.25 -9.13
N ALA A 30 23.25 45.21 -8.62
CA ALA A 30 22.69 45.16 -7.27
C ALA A 30 21.82 43.91 -7.02
N SER A 31 20.94 43.55 -7.96
CA SER A 31 20.08 42.37 -7.83
C SER A 31 20.85 41.06 -7.95
N THR A 32 21.84 40.99 -8.84
CA THR A 32 22.62 39.77 -9.10
C THR A 32 23.50 39.41 -7.91
N VAL A 33 24.01 40.42 -7.21
CA VAL A 33 24.96 40.26 -6.11
C VAL A 33 24.25 40.32 -4.74
N GLY A 34 22.98 40.73 -4.69
CA GLY A 34 22.23 40.84 -3.44
C GLY A 34 22.62 42.04 -2.57
N VAL A 35 23.26 43.07 -3.15
CA VAL A 35 23.67 44.29 -2.45
C VAL A 35 22.63 45.40 -2.68
N PRO A 36 22.28 46.22 -1.67
CA PRO A 36 21.31 47.30 -1.85
C PRO A 36 21.71 48.28 -2.96
N ARG A 37 20.77 48.66 -3.83
CA ARG A 37 21.00 49.60 -4.96
C ARG A 37 21.65 50.91 -4.54
N SER A 38 21.28 51.44 -3.37
CA SER A 38 21.87 52.65 -2.80
C SER A 38 23.36 52.49 -2.48
N THR A 39 23.78 51.29 -2.08
CA THR A 39 25.19 50.96 -1.82
C THR A 39 25.97 50.88 -3.11
N VAL A 40 25.43 50.22 -4.15
CA VAL A 40 26.05 50.17 -5.49
C VAL A 40 26.22 51.58 -6.05
N HIS A 41 25.20 52.42 -5.97
CA HIS A 41 25.26 53.79 -6.48
C HIS A 41 26.32 54.66 -5.77
N ARG A 42 26.43 54.55 -4.44
CA ARG A 42 27.47 55.24 -3.66
C ARG A 42 28.88 54.74 -3.99
N ILE A 43 29.04 53.45 -4.31
CA ILE A 43 30.32 52.87 -4.76
C ILE A 43 30.70 53.41 -6.14
N LEU A 44 29.76 53.44 -7.09
CA LEU A 44 30.00 53.97 -8.45
C LEU A 44 30.40 55.45 -8.43
N LYS A 45 29.78 56.25 -7.56
CA LYS A 45 30.13 57.68 -7.38
C LYS A 45 31.37 57.93 -6.51
N GLY A 46 32.09 56.89 -6.10
CA GLY A 46 33.28 57.01 -5.26
C GLY A 46 33.01 57.51 -3.83
N GLN A 47 31.74 57.59 -3.42
CA GLN A 47 31.31 58.07 -2.10
C GLN A 47 31.46 57.00 -1.00
N ARG A 48 31.64 55.73 -1.40
CA ARG A 48 31.86 54.61 -0.49
C ARG A 48 32.88 53.66 -1.09
N GLN A 49 33.87 53.27 -0.30
CA GLN A 49 34.77 52.19 -0.72
C GLN A 49 34.08 50.82 -0.55
N PRO A 50 34.09 49.97 -1.59
CA PRO A 50 33.58 48.61 -1.49
C PRO A 50 34.50 47.74 -0.64
N THR A 51 33.93 46.73 0.03
CA THR A 51 34.70 45.70 0.74
C THR A 51 35.29 44.71 -0.25
N ALA A 52 36.32 43.95 0.16
CA ALA A 52 36.91 42.90 -0.68
C ALA A 52 35.87 41.86 -1.12
N GLN A 53 34.95 41.48 -0.23
CA GLN A 53 33.85 40.59 -0.53
C GLN A 53 32.92 41.16 -1.62
N THR A 54 32.48 42.41 -1.48
CA THR A 54 31.61 43.04 -2.48
C THR A 54 32.31 43.17 -3.84
N LEU A 55 33.62 43.43 -3.86
CA LEU A 55 34.38 43.45 -5.12
C LEU A 55 34.47 42.06 -5.76
N ALA A 56 34.67 41.00 -4.97
CA ALA A 56 34.70 39.62 -5.47
C ALA A 56 33.34 39.21 -6.07
N GLU A 57 32.26 39.55 -5.39
CA GLU A 57 30.91 39.32 -5.88
C GLU A 57 30.62 40.11 -7.17
N PHE A 58 31.09 41.36 -7.26
CA PHE A 58 30.98 42.16 -8.49
C PHE A 58 31.79 41.56 -9.63
N ALA A 59 33.01 41.10 -9.38
CA ALA A 59 33.86 40.46 -10.39
C ALA A 59 33.19 39.19 -10.94
N MET A 60 32.65 38.33 -10.06
CA MET A 60 31.89 37.14 -10.46
C MET A 60 30.66 37.49 -11.30
N ALA A 61 29.87 38.49 -10.88
CA ALA A 61 28.70 38.93 -11.63
C ALA A 61 29.07 39.50 -13.01
N LEU A 62 30.21 40.18 -13.12
CA LEU A 62 30.74 40.72 -14.38
C LEU A 62 31.49 39.67 -15.22
N GLY A 63 31.59 38.42 -14.75
CA GLY A 63 32.23 37.33 -15.47
C GLY A 63 33.76 37.47 -15.59
N MET A 64 34.40 38.17 -14.66
CA MET A 64 35.85 38.37 -14.66
C MET A 64 36.48 38.04 -13.31
N GLN A 65 37.80 37.84 -13.32
CA GLN A 65 38.56 37.62 -12.10
C GLN A 65 38.73 38.93 -11.33
N LEU A 66 38.73 38.84 -10.01
CA LEU A 66 38.82 40.00 -9.12
C LEU A 66 40.08 40.83 -9.44
N GLU A 67 41.20 40.18 -9.70
CA GLU A 67 42.48 40.83 -10.02
C GLU A 67 42.31 41.78 -11.21
N HIS A 68 41.65 41.33 -12.28
CA HIS A 68 41.39 42.11 -13.50
C HIS A 68 40.45 43.30 -13.27
N LEU A 69 39.48 43.15 -12.36
CA LEU A 69 38.60 44.25 -11.97
C LEU A 69 39.37 45.34 -11.22
N VAL A 70 40.41 44.96 -10.47
CA VAL A 70 41.09 45.86 -9.55
C VAL A 70 42.41 46.42 -10.13
N VAL A 71 42.99 45.84 -11.19
CA VAL A 71 44.26 46.30 -11.81
C VAL A 71 44.28 47.81 -12.05
N GLY A 72 45.31 48.50 -11.54
CA GLY A 72 45.49 49.94 -11.76
C GLY A 72 44.57 50.85 -10.97
N THR A 73 43.87 50.32 -9.96
CA THR A 73 43.04 51.09 -9.02
C THR A 73 43.66 51.12 -7.61
N ASP A 74 43.19 52.01 -6.76
CA ASP A 74 43.57 52.12 -5.35
C ASP A 74 43.31 50.84 -4.55
N ALA A 75 42.32 50.06 -4.96
CA ALA A 75 41.97 48.78 -4.35
C ALA A 75 42.93 47.64 -4.73
N ALA A 76 43.80 47.81 -5.74
CA ALA A 76 44.65 46.74 -6.28
C ALA A 76 45.67 46.25 -5.26
N ALA A 77 46.28 47.19 -4.54
CA ALA A 77 47.27 46.90 -3.51
C ALA A 77 46.67 46.07 -2.36
N ARG A 78 45.44 46.38 -1.95
CA ARG A 78 44.74 45.67 -0.85
C ARG A 78 44.32 44.25 -1.23
N VAL A 79 43.88 44.05 -2.47
CA VAL A 79 43.49 42.73 -2.96
C VAL A 79 44.72 41.83 -3.13
N SER A 80 45.83 42.39 -3.64
CA SER A 80 47.11 41.66 -3.72
C SER A 80 47.63 41.26 -2.34
N GLU A 81 47.53 42.13 -1.33
CA GLU A 81 47.89 41.82 0.05
C GLU A 81 46.98 40.75 0.66
N ALA A 82 45.66 40.80 0.41
CA ALA A 82 44.69 39.80 0.87
C ALA A 82 44.86 38.44 0.18
N ALA A 83 45.16 38.41 -1.12
CA ALA A 83 45.40 37.18 -1.87
C ALA A 83 46.65 36.45 -1.36
N ASN A 84 47.68 37.18 -0.93
CA ASN A 84 48.87 36.61 -0.30
C ASN A 84 48.65 36.13 1.15
N LEU A 85 47.55 36.54 1.81
CA LEU A 85 47.21 36.15 3.18
C LEU A 85 46.40 34.84 3.24
N VAL A 86 45.76 34.41 2.15
CA VAL A 86 45.10 33.09 2.11
C VAL A 86 46.18 32.03 1.97
N SER A 87 46.65 31.53 3.12
CA SER A 87 47.61 30.42 3.15
C SER A 87 47.05 29.24 2.35
N ARG A 88 47.88 28.67 1.48
CA ARG A 88 47.58 27.44 0.72
C ARG A 88 47.04 26.33 1.62
N ASP A 89 47.51 26.27 2.86
CA ASP A 89 47.07 25.30 3.87
C ASP A 89 45.59 25.47 4.25
N LEU A 90 45.08 26.70 4.30
CA LEU A 90 43.69 26.98 4.66
C LEU A 90 42.75 26.60 3.50
N HIS A 91 43.17 26.86 2.26
CA HIS A 91 42.47 26.39 1.08
C HIS A 91 42.43 24.85 1.03
N GLU A 92 43.55 24.18 1.27
CA GLU A 92 43.63 22.72 1.28
C GLU A 92 42.76 22.10 2.38
N GLN A 93 42.70 22.72 3.56
CA GLN A 93 41.79 22.31 4.63
C GLN A 93 40.31 22.47 4.26
N VAL A 94 39.92 23.58 3.64
CA VAL A 94 38.53 23.81 3.21
C VAL A 94 38.12 22.81 2.13
N VAL A 95 38.98 22.59 1.13
CA VAL A 95 38.74 21.59 0.08
C VAL A 95 38.64 20.18 0.67
N SER A 96 39.53 19.82 1.60
CA SER A 96 39.47 18.51 2.26
C SER A 96 38.16 18.31 3.02
N LYS A 97 37.72 19.32 3.78
CA LYS A 97 36.41 19.28 4.47
C LYS A 97 35.24 19.22 3.50
N MET A 98 35.31 19.94 2.38
CA MET A 98 34.27 19.92 1.36
C MET A 98 34.11 18.53 0.76
N ILE A 99 35.23 17.88 0.39
CA ILE A 99 35.24 16.49 -0.12
C ILE A 99 34.67 15.53 0.94
N GLU A 100 35.00 15.73 2.21
CA GLU A 100 34.46 14.92 3.30
C GLU A 100 32.94 15.06 3.41
N PHE A 101 32.42 16.29 3.38
CA PHE A 101 30.97 16.53 3.42
C PHE A 101 30.24 16.02 2.18
N GLU A 102 30.83 16.15 1.00
CA GLU A 102 30.28 15.55 -0.23
C GLU A 102 30.17 14.03 -0.11
N SER A 103 31.23 13.38 0.39
CA SER A 103 31.22 11.94 0.66
C SER A 103 30.16 11.56 1.69
N GLN A 104 30.03 12.32 2.78
CA GLN A 104 28.99 12.10 3.78
C GLN A 104 27.58 12.28 3.20
N LEU A 105 27.38 13.28 2.34
CA LEU A 105 26.10 13.56 1.70
C LEU A 105 25.69 12.43 0.74
N VAL A 106 26.61 11.97 -0.11
CA VAL A 106 26.37 10.82 -1.01
C VAL A 106 26.04 9.56 -0.20
N ASN A 107 26.80 9.28 0.85
CA ASN A 107 26.53 8.13 1.72
C ASN A 107 25.17 8.23 2.42
N ALA A 108 24.77 9.42 2.86
CA ALA A 108 23.46 9.64 3.46
C ALA A 108 22.32 9.46 2.45
N GLN A 109 22.48 9.99 1.22
CA GLN A 109 21.53 9.80 0.12
C GLN A 109 21.35 8.32 -0.23
N ASP A 110 22.46 7.58 -0.33
CA ASP A 110 22.42 6.13 -0.60
C ASP A 110 21.70 5.35 0.52
N ARG A 111 21.91 5.73 1.78
CA ARG A 111 21.20 5.12 2.91
C ARG A 111 19.70 5.40 2.86
N THR A 112 19.30 6.63 2.58
CA THR A 112 17.89 7.00 2.43
C THR A 112 17.24 6.20 1.31
N ARG A 113 17.89 6.14 0.14
CA ARG A 113 17.40 5.36 -1.00
C ARG A 113 17.23 3.87 -0.66
N ARG A 114 18.22 3.26 -0.01
CA ARG A 114 18.13 1.84 0.41
C ARG A 114 16.99 1.61 1.40
N ALA A 115 16.80 2.52 2.35
CA ALA A 115 15.71 2.43 3.31
C ALA A 115 14.33 2.59 2.64
N GLU A 116 14.21 3.47 1.65
CA GLU A 116 12.99 3.61 0.85
C GLU A 116 12.68 2.34 0.04
N ASP A 117 13.69 1.76 -0.61
CA ASP A 117 13.56 0.51 -1.37
C ASP A 117 13.17 -0.68 -0.47
N GLU A 118 13.69 -0.73 0.76
CA GLU A 118 13.32 -1.75 1.76
C GLU A 118 11.89 -1.54 2.27
N ALA A 119 11.51 -0.31 2.59
CA ALA A 119 10.15 0.02 3.02
C ALA A 119 9.12 -0.25 1.91
N ALA A 120 9.46 -0.01 0.64
CA ALA A 120 8.60 -0.32 -0.50
C ALA A 120 8.35 -1.84 -0.60
N ARG A 121 9.42 -2.65 -0.53
CA ARG A 121 9.34 -4.11 -0.54
C ARG A 121 8.50 -4.64 0.63
N GLU A 122 8.70 -4.10 1.83
CA GLU A 122 7.92 -4.53 2.99
C GLU A 122 6.42 -4.21 2.81
N ARG A 123 6.09 -3.04 2.26
CA ARG A 123 4.69 -2.67 1.95
C ARG A 123 4.06 -3.63 0.95
N GLU A 124 4.78 -3.99 -0.11
CA GLU A 124 4.32 -4.97 -1.09
C GLU A 124 4.09 -6.35 -0.45
N CYS A 125 5.04 -6.84 0.35
CA CYS A 125 4.90 -8.09 1.09
C CYS A 125 3.69 -8.07 2.04
N ARG A 126 3.46 -6.96 2.75
CA ARG A 126 2.30 -6.80 3.65
C ARG A 126 0.98 -6.81 2.88
N ILE A 127 0.91 -6.13 1.73
CA ILE A 127 -0.29 -6.13 0.87
C ILE A 127 -0.57 -7.54 0.35
N ALA A 128 0.45 -8.27 -0.08
CA ALA A 128 0.31 -9.66 -0.52
C ALA A 128 -0.21 -10.55 0.62
N ALA A 129 0.43 -10.49 1.79
CA ALA A 129 0.01 -11.27 2.96
C ALA A 129 -1.43 -10.95 3.40
N GLN A 130 -1.86 -9.68 3.28
CA GLN A 130 -3.22 -9.28 3.60
C GLN A 130 -4.24 -9.84 2.60
N LYS A 131 -3.89 -9.90 1.31
CA LYS A 131 -4.74 -10.55 0.29
C LYS A 131 -4.88 -12.04 0.57
N ASP A 132 -3.78 -12.74 0.82
CA ASP A 132 -3.76 -14.16 1.16
C ASP A 132 -4.61 -14.47 2.40
N LEU A 133 -4.52 -13.62 3.43
CA LEU A 133 -5.34 -13.76 4.64
C LEU A 133 -6.83 -13.58 4.30
N GLY A 134 -7.17 -12.59 3.47
CA GLY A 134 -8.53 -12.37 3.00
C GLY A 134 -9.09 -13.54 2.18
N GLU A 135 -8.26 -14.20 1.38
CA GLU A 135 -8.65 -15.41 0.63
C GLU A 135 -8.91 -16.59 1.57
N ARG A 136 -7.98 -16.87 2.50
CA ARG A 136 -8.15 -17.91 3.52
C ARG A 136 -9.39 -17.69 4.38
N GLU A 137 -9.72 -16.45 4.72
CA GLU A 137 -10.96 -16.14 5.45
C GLU A 137 -12.22 -16.43 4.65
N ARG A 138 -12.19 -16.27 3.32
CA ARG A 138 -13.34 -16.62 2.45
C ARG A 138 -13.49 -18.13 2.37
N GLU A 139 -12.39 -18.86 2.20
CA GLU A 139 -12.39 -20.33 2.22
C GLU A 139 -12.89 -20.88 3.55
N LEU A 140 -12.44 -20.29 4.66
CA LEU A 140 -12.90 -20.71 5.98
C LEU A 140 -14.40 -20.44 6.17
N ARG A 141 -14.91 -19.35 5.59
CA ARG A 141 -16.36 -19.06 5.55
C ARG A 141 -17.14 -20.07 4.70
N THR A 142 -16.63 -20.51 3.56
CA THR A 142 -17.31 -21.53 2.74
C THR A 142 -17.35 -22.87 3.45
N VAL A 143 -16.21 -23.32 3.99
CA VAL A 143 -16.12 -24.58 4.76
C VAL A 143 -17.04 -24.58 5.96
N ARG A 144 -17.15 -23.45 6.69
CA ARG A 144 -18.12 -23.33 7.80
C ARG A 144 -19.56 -23.48 7.33
N ARG A 145 -19.94 -22.84 6.22
CA ARG A 145 -21.29 -22.97 5.66
C ARG A 145 -21.60 -24.40 5.23
N GLU A 146 -20.65 -25.08 4.61
CA GLU A 146 -20.78 -26.48 4.22
C GLU A 146 -20.94 -27.40 5.44
N LYS A 147 -20.13 -27.19 6.48
CA LYS A 147 -20.28 -27.88 7.76
C LYS A 147 -21.68 -27.67 8.36
N ASP A 148 -22.16 -26.43 8.41
CA ASP A 148 -23.47 -26.11 8.98
C ASP A 148 -24.62 -26.68 8.13
N ALA A 149 -24.45 -26.77 6.81
CA ALA A 149 -25.39 -27.45 5.92
C ALA A 149 -25.41 -28.96 6.20
N ALA A 150 -24.25 -29.61 6.22
CA ALA A 150 -24.13 -31.03 6.52
C ALA A 150 -24.70 -31.38 7.91
N GLN A 151 -24.49 -30.53 8.92
CA GLN A 151 -25.08 -30.72 10.24
C GLN A 151 -26.61 -30.65 10.23
N ARG A 152 -27.20 -29.74 9.44
CA ARG A 152 -28.65 -29.66 9.27
C ARG A 152 -29.20 -30.89 8.55
N ASP A 153 -28.50 -31.40 7.56
CA ASP A 153 -28.91 -32.61 6.85
C ASP A 153 -28.82 -33.86 7.74
N ILE A 154 -27.76 -33.98 8.56
CA ILE A 154 -27.65 -35.03 9.58
C ILE A 154 -28.84 -34.97 10.54
N GLN A 155 -29.22 -33.77 11.02
CA GLN A 155 -30.37 -33.62 11.91
C GLN A 155 -31.69 -34.02 11.23
N ARG A 156 -31.86 -33.69 9.94
CA ARG A 156 -33.04 -34.10 9.15
C ARG A 156 -33.12 -35.61 9.05
N HIS A 157 -32.03 -36.27 8.65
CA HIS A 157 -31.99 -37.73 8.54
C HIS A 157 -32.20 -38.42 9.89
N LEU A 158 -31.71 -37.85 11.01
CA LEU A 158 -32.02 -38.39 12.34
C LEU A 158 -33.52 -38.32 12.66
N GLN A 159 -34.21 -37.25 12.27
CA GLN A 159 -35.67 -37.14 12.43
C GLN A 159 -36.41 -38.14 11.54
N GLU A 160 -36.00 -38.28 10.28
CA GLU A 160 -36.57 -39.26 9.35
C GLU A 160 -36.41 -40.70 9.88
N VAL A 161 -35.21 -41.07 10.35
CA VAL A 161 -34.97 -42.38 10.96
C VAL A 161 -35.87 -42.61 12.18
N LYS A 162 -36.11 -41.58 12.99
CA LYS A 162 -37.04 -41.68 14.13
C LYS A 162 -38.46 -41.97 13.65
N ILE A 163 -38.95 -41.23 12.65
CA ILE A 163 -40.28 -41.41 12.08
C ILE A 163 -40.42 -42.83 11.50
N TYR A 164 -39.45 -43.31 10.74
CA TYR A 164 -39.46 -44.68 10.20
C TYR A 164 -39.47 -45.75 11.30
N LYS A 165 -38.70 -45.56 12.38
CA LYS A 165 -38.74 -46.47 13.54
C LYS A 165 -40.13 -46.50 14.19
N ASP A 166 -40.76 -45.35 14.35
CA ASP A 166 -42.11 -45.25 14.92
C ASP A 166 -43.16 -45.93 14.01
N HIS A 167 -43.07 -45.74 12.70
CA HIS A 167 -43.93 -46.44 11.73
C HIS A 167 -43.71 -47.95 11.75
N LEU A 168 -42.45 -48.41 11.77
CA LEU A 168 -42.13 -49.83 11.85
C LEU A 168 -42.70 -50.45 13.12
N ALA A 169 -42.56 -49.78 14.27
CA ALA A 169 -43.12 -50.24 15.54
C ALA A 169 -44.65 -50.39 15.46
N ARG A 170 -45.36 -49.42 14.86
CA ARG A 170 -46.83 -49.51 14.66
C ARG A 170 -47.22 -50.66 13.74
N ALA A 171 -46.55 -50.80 12.59
CA ALA A 171 -46.81 -51.90 11.66
C ALA A 171 -46.57 -53.27 12.32
N THR A 172 -45.51 -53.41 13.13
CA THR A 172 -45.28 -54.66 13.88
C THR A 172 -46.36 -54.95 14.91
N ALA A 173 -46.90 -53.92 15.57
CA ALA A 173 -48.02 -54.06 16.51
C ALA A 173 -49.32 -54.45 15.80
N GLU A 174 -49.60 -53.89 14.62
CA GLU A 174 -50.74 -54.26 13.78
C GLU A 174 -50.64 -55.71 13.27
N ILE A 175 -49.47 -56.14 12.82
CA ILE A 175 -49.24 -57.54 12.41
C ILE A 175 -49.46 -58.48 13.60
N ALA A 176 -48.98 -58.13 14.79
CA ALA A 176 -49.20 -58.93 16.00
C ALA A 176 -50.69 -59.03 16.33
N ARG A 177 -51.43 -57.93 16.22
CA ARG A 177 -52.89 -57.90 16.41
C ARG A 177 -53.62 -58.75 15.37
N LEU A 178 -53.32 -58.58 14.08
CA LEU A 178 -53.92 -59.36 13.00
C LEU A 178 -53.64 -60.85 13.18
N ARG A 179 -52.45 -61.22 13.65
CA ARG A 179 -52.12 -62.61 13.98
C ARG A 179 -53.00 -63.16 15.10
N THR A 180 -53.26 -62.38 16.15
CA THR A 180 -54.17 -62.76 17.22
C THR A 180 -55.60 -62.92 16.68
N GLU A 181 -56.10 -61.96 15.91
CA GLU A 181 -57.44 -62.01 15.30
C GLU A 181 -57.61 -63.24 14.39
N VAL A 182 -56.59 -63.57 13.58
CA VAL A 182 -56.58 -64.78 12.74
C VAL A 182 -56.56 -66.06 13.59
N SER A 183 -55.78 -66.09 14.68
CA SER A 183 -55.75 -67.23 15.59
C SER A 183 -57.08 -67.45 16.31
N GLU A 184 -57.75 -66.37 16.72
CA GLU A 184 -59.09 -66.41 17.33
C GLU A 184 -60.15 -66.87 16.33
N LEU A 185 -60.10 -66.37 15.09
CA LEU A 185 -60.96 -66.85 14.00
C LEU A 185 -60.73 -68.33 13.70
N GLY A 186 -59.46 -68.78 13.68
CA GLY A 186 -59.11 -70.19 13.53
C GLY A 186 -59.74 -71.05 14.62
N ALA A 187 -59.60 -70.64 15.89
CA ALA A 187 -60.20 -71.34 17.02
C ALA A 187 -61.75 -71.35 16.96
N ALA A 188 -62.37 -70.23 16.59
CA ALA A 188 -63.82 -70.14 16.42
C ALA A 188 -64.35 -71.01 15.28
N ILE A 189 -63.58 -71.13 14.18
CA ILE A 189 -63.89 -72.04 13.07
C ILE A 189 -63.76 -73.49 13.54
N ASP A 190 -62.69 -73.86 14.26
CA ASP A 190 -62.52 -75.23 14.78
C ASP A 190 -63.65 -75.64 15.75
N ASP A 191 -64.12 -74.72 16.60
CA ASP A 191 -65.30 -74.98 17.45
C ASP A 191 -66.63 -74.97 16.66
N SER A 192 -66.73 -74.20 15.58
CA SER A 192 -67.87 -74.25 14.65
C SER A 192 -67.88 -75.54 13.82
N HIS A 193 -66.72 -76.13 13.52
CA HIS A 193 -66.58 -77.45 12.90
C HIS A 193 -67.12 -78.57 13.79
N LYS A 194 -67.05 -78.43 15.12
CA LYS A 194 -67.75 -79.32 16.07
C LYS A 194 -69.28 -79.10 16.09
N THR A 195 -69.74 -77.97 15.55
CA THR A 195 -71.16 -77.54 15.55
C THR A 195 -71.68 -77.30 14.12
N GLY A 196 -71.42 -78.24 13.21
CA GLY A 196 -72.23 -78.53 12.00
C GLY A 196 -72.89 -77.39 11.21
N ARG A 197 -72.21 -76.28 10.88
CA ARG A 197 -72.74 -75.21 9.97
C ARG A 197 -71.66 -74.52 9.10
N ILE A 198 -70.86 -75.29 8.37
CA ILE A 198 -69.73 -74.75 7.59
C ILE A 198 -70.12 -74.12 6.23
N ALA A 199 -71.32 -74.34 5.69
CA ALA A 199 -71.61 -73.89 4.32
C ALA A 199 -71.79 -72.37 4.14
N MET A 200 -72.10 -71.58 5.18
CA MET A 200 -72.49 -70.17 5.00
C MET A 200 -71.35 -69.15 5.12
N ILE A 201 -70.31 -69.41 5.91
CA ILE A 201 -69.28 -68.39 6.20
C ILE A 201 -68.16 -68.39 5.14
N LEU A 202 -67.90 -69.53 4.51
CA LEU A 202 -66.89 -69.65 3.45
C LEU A 202 -67.23 -68.79 2.19
N ALA A 203 -68.51 -68.48 1.97
CA ALA A 203 -68.95 -67.59 0.89
C ALA A 203 -68.65 -66.10 1.16
N GLY A 204 -68.52 -65.69 2.44
CA GLY A 204 -68.26 -64.30 2.82
C GLY A 204 -66.78 -63.91 2.78
N ALA A 205 -65.89 -64.80 3.22
CA ALA A 205 -64.45 -64.51 3.32
C ALA A 205 -63.73 -64.53 1.95
N ALA A 206 -64.25 -65.25 0.96
CA ALA A 206 -63.70 -65.20 -0.41
C ALA A 206 -63.93 -63.84 -1.09
N ALA A 207 -64.99 -63.11 -0.70
CA ALA A 207 -65.28 -61.79 -1.26
C ALA A 207 -64.31 -60.70 -0.76
N THR A 208 -63.80 -60.79 0.46
CA THR A 208 -62.90 -59.78 1.03
C THR A 208 -61.45 -59.94 0.57
N ALA A 209 -60.99 -61.16 0.32
CA ALA A 209 -59.66 -61.40 -0.27
C ALA A 209 -59.54 -60.86 -1.71
N SER A 210 -60.64 -60.89 -2.48
CA SER A 210 -60.67 -60.37 -3.85
C SER A 210 -60.57 -58.82 -3.89
N VAL A 211 -61.17 -58.13 -2.91
CA VAL A 211 -61.09 -56.65 -2.83
C VAL A 211 -59.69 -56.16 -2.43
N MET A 212 -58.97 -56.88 -1.57
CA MET A 212 -57.58 -56.51 -1.24
C MET A 212 -56.59 -56.80 -2.38
N SER A 213 -56.81 -57.81 -3.21
CA SER A 213 -55.99 -58.03 -4.42
C SER A 213 -56.25 -56.99 -5.50
N PHE A 214 -57.46 -56.43 -5.56
CA PHE A 214 -57.83 -55.38 -6.52
C PHE A 214 -57.23 -54.02 -6.16
N LEU A 215 -57.11 -53.68 -4.86
CA LEU A 215 -56.51 -52.40 -4.43
C LEU A 215 -54.97 -52.34 -4.54
N ARG A 216 -54.29 -53.49 -4.62
CA ARG A 216 -52.83 -53.57 -4.77
C ARG A 216 -52.36 -53.41 -6.23
N THR A 217 -53.25 -53.52 -7.21
CA THR A 217 -52.90 -53.44 -8.65
C THR A 217 -53.11 -52.07 -9.28
N THR A 218 -53.67 -51.10 -8.53
CA THR A 218 -53.93 -49.72 -9.01
C THR A 218 -52.94 -48.67 -8.49
N ASP A 219 -51.88 -49.06 -7.77
CA ASP A 219 -50.86 -48.15 -7.21
C ASP A 219 -49.48 -48.28 -7.91
N GLU A 220 -49.41 -49.01 -9.03
CA GLU A 220 -48.26 -49.06 -9.94
C GLU A 220 -48.70 -48.57 -11.34
N ASP A 221 -48.81 -47.24 -11.50
CA ASP A 221 -48.66 -46.50 -12.77
C ASP A 221 -48.28 -45.04 -12.49
#